data_AF-A0A9D7KPQ0-F1
#
_entry.id   AF-A0A9D7KPQ0-F1
#
_cell.length_a   1.000
_cell.length_b   1.000
_cell.length_c   1.000
_cell.angle_alpha   90.00
_cell.angle_beta   90.00
_cell.angle_gamma   90.00
#
_symmetry.space_group_name_H-M   'P 1'
#
loop_
_entity.id
_entity.type
_entity.pdbx_description
1 polymer ?
#
loop_
_entity_poly.entity_id
_entity_poly.type
_entity_poly.pdbx_seq_one_letter_code
_entity_poly.pdbx_strand_id
1 'polypeptide(L)'
;MDLPPDGIMKLGGEGKAATYETFDGYELSELPFSIATPAAAEAELKLYFVSHSIFETGSKLPDELIASLGGTVEVKASATGRAVNIGGFDLKHNKPKQMKKAIPAGSVYFLKITNPDFNKIKSLHGSNLSAVEFAKQGFGTVLVGVV
;
A
#
# COMPACT_ATOMS: atom_id res chain seq x y z
N MET A 1 20.29 -11.07 -4.72
CA MET A 1 20.13 -12.52 -4.96
C MET A 1 19.48 -12.57 -6.31
N ASP A 2 20.20 -13.05 -7.31
CA ASP A 2 19.69 -13.04 -8.69
C ASP A 2 18.90 -14.34 -8.87
N LEU A 3 17.58 -14.21 -9.08
CA LEU A 3 16.72 -15.34 -9.38
C LEU A 3 16.70 -15.53 -10.91
N PRO A 4 16.74 -16.78 -11.42
CA PRO A 4 16.51 -17.03 -12.83
C PRO A 4 15.08 -16.60 -13.23
N PRO A 5 14.78 -16.46 -14.53
CA PRO A 5 13.47 -16.00 -15.00
C PRO A 5 12.34 -16.91 -14.54
N ASP A 6 12.56 -18.22 -14.51
CA ASP A 6 11.57 -19.20 -14.07
C ASP A 6 12.21 -20.32 -13.25
N GLY A 7 11.37 -21.08 -12.53
CA GLY A 7 11.82 -22.28 -11.82
C GLY A 7 10.86 -22.74 -10.73
N ILE A 8 11.40 -23.52 -9.79
CA ILE A 8 10.69 -24.05 -8.63
C ILE A 8 11.37 -23.55 -7.36
N MET A 9 10.59 -23.07 -6.39
CA MET A 9 11.08 -22.66 -5.07
C MET A 9 10.14 -23.12 -3.95
N LYS A 10 10.63 -23.04 -2.70
CA LYS A 10 9.78 -23.26 -1.52
C LYS A 10 9.05 -21.97 -1.18
N LEU A 11 7.72 -22.02 -1.04
CA LEU A 11 6.91 -20.87 -0.68
C LEU A 11 5.96 -21.21 0.47
N GLY A 12 5.92 -20.34 1.47
CA GLY A 12 5.10 -20.52 2.67
C GLY A 12 5.72 -21.47 3.70
N GLY A 13 4.88 -21.95 4.62
CA GLY A 13 5.27 -22.91 5.65
C GLY A 13 5.47 -24.32 5.10
N GLU A 14 6.07 -25.20 5.92
CA GLU A 14 6.20 -26.65 5.66
C GLU A 14 7.02 -27.02 4.41
N GLY A 15 7.68 -26.07 3.75
CA GLY A 15 8.54 -26.33 2.60
C GLY A 15 7.79 -26.74 1.33
N LYS A 16 6.54 -26.30 1.17
CA LYS A 16 5.74 -26.54 -0.04
C LYS A 16 6.40 -25.94 -1.27
N ALA A 17 6.42 -26.70 -2.36
CA ALA A 17 6.99 -26.27 -3.64
C ALA A 17 5.98 -25.41 -4.42
N ALA A 18 6.48 -24.37 -5.08
CA ALA A 18 5.75 -23.50 -6.00
C ALA A 18 6.61 -23.24 -7.24
N THR A 19 5.97 -23.17 -8.41
CA THR A 19 6.60 -22.70 -9.64
C THR A 19 6.51 -21.17 -9.70
N TYR A 20 7.52 -20.53 -10.29
CA TYR A 20 7.52 -19.10 -10.55
C TYR A 20 8.07 -18.83 -11.95
N GLU A 21 7.67 -17.68 -12.50
CA GLU A 21 8.18 -17.11 -13.74
C GLU A 21 8.20 -15.58 -13.60
N THR A 22 9.10 -14.91 -14.30
CA THR A 22 9.13 -13.47 -14.44
C THR A 22 7.95 -13.03 -15.28
N PHE A 23 7.23 -12.03 -14.79
CA PHE A 23 6.06 -11.50 -15.46
C PHE A 23 6.39 -10.09 -15.97
N ASP A 24 6.68 -9.98 -17.27
CA ASP A 24 6.88 -8.70 -17.96
C ASP A 24 5.53 -8.11 -18.45
N GLY A 25 4.50 -8.23 -17.61
CA GLY A 25 3.18 -7.68 -17.90
C GLY A 25 3.06 -6.22 -17.46
N TYR A 26 1.88 -5.86 -16.97
CA TYR A 26 1.61 -4.50 -16.51
C TYR A 26 2.06 -4.28 -15.07
N GLU A 27 2.51 -3.06 -14.79
CA GLU A 27 2.76 -2.58 -13.43
C GLU A 27 1.45 -2.13 -12.76
N LEU A 28 1.35 -2.23 -11.42
CA LEU A 28 0.15 -1.75 -10.72
C LEU A 28 -0.09 -0.24 -10.92
N SER A 29 0.96 0.53 -11.13
CA SER A 29 0.90 1.96 -11.47
C SER A 29 0.32 2.22 -12.86
N GLU A 30 0.30 1.22 -13.74
CA GLU A 30 -0.27 1.28 -15.09
C GLU A 30 -1.75 0.89 -15.13
N LEU A 31 -2.31 0.40 -14.01
CA LEU A 31 -3.73 0.17 -13.91
C LEU A 31 -4.52 1.46 -14.21
N PRO A 32 -5.71 1.36 -14.83
CA PRO A 32 -6.46 2.53 -15.25
C PRO A 32 -6.72 3.49 -14.07
N PHE A 33 -6.00 4.60 -14.09
CA PHE A 33 -6.19 5.69 -13.14
C PHE A 33 -7.14 6.71 -13.76
N SER A 34 -8.43 6.49 -13.54
CA SER A 34 -9.50 7.41 -13.96
C SER A 34 -9.82 8.37 -12.80
N ILE A 35 -8.91 9.30 -12.52
CA ILE A 35 -9.34 10.57 -11.93
C ILE A 35 -9.65 11.50 -13.09
N ALA A 36 -10.89 11.97 -13.18
CA ALA A 36 -11.20 13.10 -14.02
C ALA A 36 -10.46 14.32 -13.46
N THR A 37 -9.22 14.55 -13.89
CA THR A 37 -8.64 15.89 -13.86
C THR A 37 -9.43 16.70 -14.89
N PRO A 38 -10.09 17.81 -14.52
CA PRO A 38 -9.34 19.05 -14.28
C PRO A 38 -10.03 20.13 -13.40
N ALA A 39 -9.27 21.12 -12.94
CA ALA A 39 -9.76 22.44 -12.46
C ALA A 39 -10.68 22.51 -11.22
N ALA A 40 -10.98 21.41 -10.53
CA ALA A 40 -11.82 21.44 -9.34
C ALA A 40 -11.05 21.98 -8.13
N ALA A 41 -11.66 22.93 -7.41
CA ALA A 41 -11.14 23.44 -6.13
C ALA A 41 -11.19 22.37 -5.02
N GLU A 42 -11.94 21.28 -5.23
CA GLU A 42 -12.08 20.17 -4.30
C GLU A 42 -12.06 18.83 -5.04
N ALA A 43 -11.58 17.78 -4.38
CA ALA A 43 -11.63 16.40 -4.85
C ALA A 43 -12.04 15.46 -3.71
N GLU A 44 -12.89 14.48 -4.03
CA GLU A 44 -13.21 13.36 -3.14
C GLU A 44 -12.62 12.08 -3.71
N LEU A 45 -11.80 11.40 -2.90
CA LEU A 45 -11.08 10.22 -3.33
C LEU A 45 -11.06 9.14 -2.27
N LYS A 46 -10.83 7.91 -2.71
CA LYS A 46 -10.64 6.76 -1.84
C LYS A 46 -9.25 6.17 -2.04
N LEU A 47 -8.60 5.87 -0.92
CA LEU A 47 -7.36 5.09 -0.86
C LEU A 47 -7.71 3.65 -0.48
N TYR A 48 -7.56 2.72 -1.42
CA TYR A 48 -7.78 1.29 -1.21
C TYR A 48 -6.44 0.57 -0.98
N PHE A 49 -6.26 -0.05 0.17
CA PHE A 49 -5.06 -0.80 0.49
C PHE A 49 -5.15 -2.23 -0.04
N VAL A 50 -4.42 -2.53 -1.12
CA VAL A 50 -4.33 -3.88 -1.71
C VAL A 50 -3.59 -4.83 -0.78
N SER A 51 -2.53 -4.35 -0.13
CA SER A 51 -1.76 -5.10 0.85
C SER A 51 -1.80 -4.43 2.22
N HIS A 52 -1.47 -5.21 3.25
CA HIS A 52 -1.39 -4.74 4.63
C HIS A 52 -0.46 -3.54 4.74
N SER A 53 -0.81 -2.54 5.55
CA SER A 53 0.02 -1.35 5.76
C SER A 53 0.40 -1.20 7.23
N ILE A 54 1.65 -0.79 7.49
CA ILE A 54 2.16 -0.54 8.83
C ILE A 54 2.55 0.93 8.93
N PHE A 55 1.88 1.66 9.82
CA PHE A 55 2.24 3.02 10.20
C PHE A 55 2.57 3.07 11.70
N GLU A 56 3.55 3.90 12.07
CA GLU A 56 3.86 4.18 13.48
C GLU A 56 2.70 4.91 14.18
N THR A 57 1.87 5.62 13.41
CA THR A 57 0.64 6.29 13.85
C THR A 57 -0.57 5.35 13.99
N GLY A 58 -0.37 4.04 13.86
CA GLY A 58 -1.44 3.04 13.92
C GLY A 58 -2.35 3.10 12.69
N SER A 59 -3.66 3.28 12.88
CA SER A 59 -4.62 3.41 11.77
C SER A 59 -4.78 4.85 11.27
N LYS A 60 -4.17 5.84 11.91
CA LYS A 60 -4.15 7.22 11.40
C LYS A 60 -3.19 7.30 10.22
N LEU A 61 -3.62 7.86 9.09
CA LEU A 61 -2.73 8.16 7.97
C LEU A 61 -1.60 9.11 8.44
N PRO A 62 -0.34 8.91 8.00
CA PRO A 62 0.78 9.76 8.41
C PRO A 62 0.56 11.23 8.02
N ASP A 63 0.88 12.17 8.92
CA ASP A 63 0.67 13.60 8.67
C ASP A 63 1.47 14.11 7.45
N GLU A 64 2.66 13.54 7.21
CA GLU A 64 3.47 13.85 6.02
C GLU A 64 2.79 13.44 4.71
N LEU A 65 2.12 12.28 4.71
CA LEU A 65 1.32 11.84 3.56
C LEU A 65 0.20 12.85 3.33
N ILE A 66 -0.54 13.19 4.38
CA ILE A 66 -1.65 14.14 4.32
C ILE A 66 -1.19 15.51 3.78
N ALA A 67 -0.08 16.03 4.29
CA ALA A 67 0.49 17.30 3.82
C ALA A 67 0.94 17.25 2.35
N SER A 68 1.36 16.08 1.85
CA SER A 68 1.84 15.93 0.47
C SER A 68 0.74 15.95 -0.59
N LEU A 69 -0.53 15.79 -0.20
CA LEU A 69 -1.66 15.70 -1.14
C LEU A 69 -2.17 17.05 -1.65
N GLY A 70 -1.67 18.16 -1.08
CA GLY A 70 -2.11 19.52 -1.40
C GLY A 70 -3.27 20.02 -0.53
N GLY A 71 -3.34 21.35 -0.42
CA GLY A 71 -4.33 22.11 0.35
C GLY A 71 -4.75 21.50 1.69
N THR A 72 -6.05 21.50 1.98
CA THR A 72 -6.60 20.93 3.22
C THR A 72 -7.21 19.58 2.94
N VAL A 73 -6.76 18.55 3.68
CA VAL A 73 -7.25 17.18 3.56
C VAL A 73 -8.07 16.83 4.80
N GLU A 74 -9.30 16.38 4.58
CA GLU A 74 -10.20 15.84 5.59
C GLU A 74 -10.38 14.33 5.35
N VAL A 75 -10.11 13.50 6.36
CA VAL A 75 -10.46 12.07 6.33
C VAL A 75 -11.94 11.95 6.70
N LYS A 76 -12.83 11.82 5.70
CA LYS A 76 -14.29 11.74 5.91
C LYS A 76 -14.70 10.47 6.62
N ALA A 77 -14.07 9.37 6.26
CA ALA A 77 -14.33 8.05 6.83
C ALA A 77 -13.15 7.12 6.61
N SER A 78 -13.04 6.11 7.46
CA SER A 78 -12.16 4.97 7.24
C SER A 78 -12.95 3.68 7.46
N ALA A 79 -12.97 2.83 6.43
CA ALA A 79 -13.52 1.50 6.49
C ALA A 79 -12.35 0.53 6.64
N THR A 80 -11.96 0.28 7.89
CA THR A 80 -10.83 -0.59 8.23
C THR A 80 -11.32 -1.80 9.02
N GLY A 81 -10.72 -2.96 8.76
CA GLY A 81 -10.95 -4.14 9.59
C GLY A 81 -10.17 -4.08 10.91
N ARG A 82 -10.31 -5.14 11.72
CA ARG A 82 -9.49 -5.31 12.92
C ARG A 82 -8.01 -5.35 12.53
N ALA A 83 -7.18 -4.58 13.23
CA ALA A 83 -5.73 -4.58 13.02
C ALA A 83 -5.16 -6.01 13.13
N VAL A 84 -4.36 -6.40 12.14
CA VAL A 84 -3.75 -7.73 12.08
C VAL A 84 -2.35 -7.72 12.68
N ASN A 85 -1.92 -8.85 13.21
CA ASN A 85 -0.58 -9.03 13.73
C ASN A 85 0.32 -9.58 12.61
N ILE A 86 1.27 -8.77 12.16
CA ILE A 86 2.28 -9.17 11.18
C ILE A 86 3.56 -9.53 11.93
N GLY A 87 4.03 -10.74 11.74
CA GLY A 87 5.31 -11.22 12.24
C GLY A 87 6.14 -11.82 11.11
N GLY A 88 6.75 -12.95 11.38
CA GLY A 88 7.54 -13.70 10.42
C GLY A 88 8.76 -14.31 11.09
N PHE A 89 9.66 -14.86 10.29
CA PHE A 89 10.88 -15.48 10.76
C PHE A 89 12.09 -14.84 10.08
N ASP A 90 13.08 -14.48 10.86
CA ASP A 90 14.36 -13.98 10.39
C ASP A 90 15.28 -15.18 10.14
N LEU A 91 15.46 -15.54 8.87
CA LEU A 91 16.30 -16.67 8.46
C LEU A 91 17.78 -16.42 8.74
N LYS A 92 18.24 -15.16 8.72
CA LYS A 92 19.65 -14.83 8.97
C LYS A 92 20.01 -15.03 10.43
N HIS A 93 19.12 -14.63 11.34
CA HIS A 93 19.34 -14.71 12.78
C HIS A 93 18.62 -15.90 13.45
N ASN A 94 17.94 -16.74 12.66
CA ASN A 94 17.18 -17.91 13.08
C ASN A 94 16.22 -17.64 14.26
N LYS A 95 15.45 -16.54 14.19
CA LYS A 95 14.52 -16.14 15.26
C LYS A 95 13.23 -15.52 14.73
N PRO A 96 12.13 -15.52 15.51
CA PRO A 96 10.92 -14.78 15.15
C PRO A 96 11.20 -13.28 14.97
N LYS A 97 10.60 -12.67 13.94
CA LYS A 97 10.58 -11.21 13.76
C LYS A 97 9.69 -10.56 14.81
N GLN A 98 9.99 -9.32 15.18
CA GLN A 98 9.13 -8.54 16.07
C GLN A 98 7.73 -8.39 15.45
N MET A 99 6.70 -8.62 16.27
CA MET A 99 5.32 -8.49 15.86
C MET A 99 4.94 -7.02 15.71
N LYS A 100 4.28 -6.67 14.61
CA LYS A 100 3.75 -5.34 14.30
C LYS A 100 2.26 -5.40 14.09
N LYS A 101 1.57 -4.31 14.42
CA LYS A 101 0.15 -4.12 14.08
C LYS A 101 0.09 -3.50 12.68
N ALA A 102 -0.72 -4.09 11.81
CA ALA A 102 -0.96 -3.57 10.47
C ALA A 102 -2.44 -3.29 10.25
N ILE A 103 -2.70 -2.28 9.44
CA ILE A 103 -3.98 -2.06 8.79
C ILE A 103 -4.22 -3.23 7.83
N PRO A 104 -5.37 -3.92 7.90
CA PRO A 104 -5.65 -5.06 7.04
C PRO A 104 -5.73 -4.67 5.57
N ALA A 105 -5.28 -5.56 4.69
CA ALA A 105 -5.59 -5.48 3.27
C ALA A 105 -7.11 -5.39 3.07
N GLY A 106 -7.53 -4.64 2.04
CA GLY A 106 -8.93 -4.29 1.78
C GLY A 106 -9.42 -3.05 2.54
N SER A 107 -8.60 -2.43 3.39
CA SER A 107 -8.96 -1.18 4.08
C SER A 107 -9.12 -0.01 3.12
N VAL A 108 -10.08 0.87 3.40
CA VAL A 108 -10.38 2.05 2.57
C VAL A 108 -10.41 3.33 3.40
N TYR A 109 -9.78 4.39 2.91
CA TYR A 109 -9.86 5.74 3.48
C TYR A 109 -10.52 6.67 2.48
N PHE A 110 -11.58 7.35 2.89
CA PHE A 110 -12.28 8.35 2.10
C PHE A 110 -11.79 9.73 2.48
N LEU A 111 -11.22 10.46 1.52
CA LEU A 111 -10.62 11.76 1.72
C LEU A 111 -11.39 12.82 0.93
N LYS A 112 -11.56 13.99 1.53
CA LYS A 112 -11.95 15.22 0.84
C LYS A 112 -10.74 16.16 0.87
N ILE A 113 -10.36 16.71 -0.27
CA ILE A 113 -9.14 17.52 -0.42
C ILE A 113 -9.51 18.82 -1.11
N THR A 114 -9.14 19.96 -0.52
CA THR A 114 -9.21 21.27 -1.19
C THR A 114 -7.88 21.56 -1.89
N ASN A 115 -7.91 22.21 -3.06
CA ASN A 115 -6.73 22.51 -3.89
C ASN A 115 -5.76 21.31 -4.02
N PRO A 116 -6.24 20.16 -4.52
CA PRO A 116 -5.46 18.92 -4.56
C PRO A 116 -4.25 19.03 -5.50
N ASP A 117 -3.12 18.45 -5.08
CA ASP A 117 -1.98 18.19 -5.97
C ASP A 117 -2.22 16.85 -6.71
N PHE A 118 -2.84 16.95 -7.89
CA PHE A 118 -3.15 15.77 -8.70
C PHE A 118 -1.92 14.98 -9.16
N ASN A 119 -0.73 15.61 -9.27
CA ASN A 119 0.49 14.89 -9.61
C ASN A 119 0.91 13.99 -8.45
N LYS A 120 0.83 14.52 -7.21
CA LYS A 120 1.09 13.72 -6.00
C LYS A 120 0.06 12.62 -5.82
N ILE A 121 -1.23 12.93 -5.98
CA ILE A 121 -2.31 11.92 -5.91
C ILE A 121 -2.10 10.81 -6.95
N LYS A 122 -1.76 11.16 -8.19
CA LYS A 122 -1.47 10.18 -9.23
C LYS A 122 -0.25 9.32 -8.89
N SER A 123 0.80 9.91 -8.31
CA SER A 123 1.98 9.17 -7.89
C SER A 123 1.72 8.16 -6.76
N LEU A 124 0.62 8.33 -6.02
CA LEU A 124 0.22 7.36 -5.00
C LEU A 124 -0.39 6.09 -5.59
N HIS A 125 -0.97 6.15 -6.79
CA HIS A 125 -1.60 4.98 -7.40
C HIS A 125 -0.58 3.89 -7.72
N GLY A 126 -0.74 2.70 -7.14
CA GLY A 126 0.20 1.59 -7.24
C GLY A 126 1.43 1.72 -6.33
N SER A 127 1.54 2.79 -5.54
CA SER A 127 2.68 3.01 -4.63
C SER A 127 2.53 2.22 -3.31
N ASN A 128 3.62 2.15 -2.54
CA ASN A 128 3.66 1.51 -1.22
C ASN A 128 3.61 2.54 -0.09
N LEU A 129 2.44 2.69 0.53
CA LEU A 129 2.23 3.48 1.74
C LEU A 129 2.37 2.61 2.99
N SER A 130 3.59 2.49 3.50
CA SER A 130 3.93 1.82 4.76
C SER A 130 5.27 2.37 5.26
N ALA A 131 5.65 2.09 6.52
CA ALA A 131 7.01 2.38 7.00
C ALA A 131 8.07 1.78 6.04
N VAL A 132 9.17 2.53 5.82
CA VAL A 132 10.14 2.32 4.73
C VAL A 132 10.68 0.89 4.65
N GLU A 133 10.95 0.26 5.79
CA GLU A 133 11.45 -1.10 5.84
C GLU A 133 10.44 -2.15 5.32
N PHE A 134 9.14 -1.88 5.48
CA PHE A 134 8.05 -2.76 5.05
C PHE A 134 7.58 -2.46 3.63
N ALA A 135 7.64 -1.18 3.20
CA ALA A 135 7.27 -0.79 1.84
C ALA A 135 8.07 -1.59 0.79
N LYS A 136 9.37 -1.79 1.01
CA LYS A 136 10.25 -2.60 0.14
C LYS A 136 9.90 -4.10 0.11
N GLN A 137 9.07 -4.56 1.04
CA GLN A 137 8.59 -5.96 1.13
C GLN A 137 7.18 -6.12 0.53
N GLY A 138 6.64 -5.08 -0.12
CA GLY A 138 5.30 -5.11 -0.72
C GLY A 138 4.16 -4.74 0.23
N PHE A 139 4.45 -4.25 1.43
CA PHE A 139 3.42 -3.71 2.33
C PHE A 139 2.95 -2.33 1.88
N GLY A 140 1.69 -2.04 2.12
CA GLY A 140 1.08 -0.74 1.90
C GLY A 140 0.75 -0.40 0.46
N THR A 141 0.72 -1.39 -0.44
CA THR A 141 0.32 -1.15 -1.83
C THR A 141 -1.07 -0.53 -1.85
N VAL A 142 -1.19 0.66 -2.42
CA VAL A 142 -2.43 1.45 -2.44
C VAL A 142 -2.89 1.72 -3.86
N LEU A 143 -4.20 1.63 -4.07
CA LEU A 143 -4.86 2.10 -5.29
C LEU A 143 -5.72 3.31 -4.93
N VAL A 144 -5.64 4.33 -5.77
CA VAL A 144 -6.42 5.55 -5.63
C VAL A 144 -7.59 5.48 -6.61
N GLY A 145 -8.80 5.79 -6.12
CA GLY A 145 -10.00 5.95 -6.96
C GLY A 145 -10.78 7.21 -6.60
N VAL A 146 -11.66 7.65 -7.50
CA VAL A 146 -12.62 8.74 -7.24
C VAL A 146 -13.88 8.17 -6.59
N VAL A 147 -14.56 9.00 -5.79
CA VAL A 147 -15.88 8.72 -5.19
C VAL A 147 -16.97 9.36 -6.04
#